data_AF-A0AAN7UQ19-F1
#
_entry.id   AF-A0AAN7UQ19-F1
#
_cell.length_a   1.000
_cell.length_b   1.000
_cell.length_c   1.000
_cell.angle_alpha   90.00
_cell.angle_beta   90.00
_cell.angle_gamma   90.00
#
_symmetry.space_group_name_H-M   'P 1'
#
loop_
_entity.id
_entity.type
_entity.pdbx_description
1 polymer ?
#
loop_
_entity_poly.entity_id
_entity_poly.type
_entity_poly.pdbx_seq_one_letter_code
_entity_poly.pdbx_strand_id
1 'polypeptide(L)'
;MIQNPYRTSWSASLPADEPTVKCVLERSRRFLGTVLDPNEDEMGVPQLVRYTEGQEYNLHHDWMRIPHAAFDGSPRTFNRVASFFVILQDECVGGETWFPFVKPVSPQLNGNDEGRLWREHEDGGLAFKPLAGNGIFWVNLFPNGTGDTRTVHAGLPVTGGLKTAMNIWPRQYRPNP
;
A
#
# COMPACT_ATOMS: atom_id res chain seq x y z
N MET A 1 -18.36 -13.56 0.67
CA MET A 1 -17.23 -12.73 1.13
C MET A 1 -16.39 -13.61 2.04
N ILE A 2 -15.10 -13.82 1.74
CA ILE A 2 -14.25 -14.78 2.45
C ILE A 2 -13.57 -14.02 3.60
N GLN A 3 -13.80 -14.43 4.85
CA GLN A 3 -12.99 -13.97 5.98
C GLN A 3 -11.62 -14.65 5.90
N ASN A 4 -10.57 -13.87 5.68
CA ASN A 4 -9.20 -14.31 5.74
C ASN A 4 -8.69 -14.02 7.17
N PRO A 5 -8.18 -15.00 7.94
CA PRO A 5 -7.69 -14.74 9.30
C PRO A 5 -6.50 -13.77 9.32
N TYR A 6 -5.81 -13.57 8.19
CA TYR A 6 -4.75 -12.59 8.04
C TYR A 6 -5.27 -11.19 7.72
N ARG A 7 -6.48 -11.06 7.20
CA ARG A 7 -7.08 -9.80 6.77
C ARG A 7 -8.59 -9.85 6.85
N THR A 8 -9.15 -9.08 7.77
CA THR A 8 -10.58 -9.15 8.10
C THR A 8 -11.42 -8.06 7.43
N SER A 9 -10.80 -7.18 6.64
CA SER A 9 -11.47 -6.10 5.87
C SER A 9 -12.31 -6.58 4.70
N TRP A 10 -13.20 -5.72 4.21
CA TRP A 10 -13.83 -5.87 2.90
C TRP A 10 -12.94 -5.31 1.79
N SER A 11 -12.99 -5.88 0.59
CA SER A 11 -12.23 -5.39 -0.57
C SER A 11 -12.98 -5.51 -1.88
N ALA A 12 -12.75 -4.56 -2.79
CA ALA A 12 -13.24 -4.59 -4.16
C ALA A 12 -12.18 -4.02 -5.12
N SER A 13 -12.13 -4.52 -6.35
CA SER A 13 -11.34 -3.88 -7.41
C SER A 13 -12.07 -2.65 -7.94
N LEU A 14 -11.33 -1.61 -8.27
CA LEU A 14 -11.87 -0.43 -8.97
C LEU A 14 -11.64 -0.57 -10.47
N PRO A 15 -12.65 -0.33 -11.33
CA PRO A 15 -12.48 -0.40 -12.78
C PRO A 15 -11.43 0.62 -13.25
N ALA A 16 -10.41 0.16 -13.99
CA ALA A 16 -9.31 1.02 -14.42
C ALA A 16 -9.70 1.99 -15.55
N ASP A 17 -10.81 1.72 -16.23
CA ASP A 17 -11.40 2.52 -17.31
C ASP A 17 -12.28 3.67 -16.82
N GLU A 18 -12.69 3.66 -15.55
CA GLU A 18 -13.38 4.78 -14.92
C GLU A 18 -12.51 6.05 -14.96
N PRO A 19 -13.00 7.20 -15.50
CA PRO A 19 -12.19 8.40 -15.72
C PRO A 19 -11.47 8.91 -14.46
N THR A 20 -12.13 8.83 -13.30
CA THR A 20 -11.54 9.22 -12.02
C THR A 20 -10.42 8.28 -11.59
N VAL A 21 -10.60 6.97 -11.75
CA VAL A 21 -9.58 5.97 -11.43
C VAL A 21 -8.37 6.16 -12.34
N LYS A 22 -8.60 6.34 -13.65
CA LYS A 22 -7.55 6.63 -14.62
C LYS A 22 -6.76 7.89 -14.26
N CYS A 23 -7.43 8.98 -13.85
CA CYS A 23 -6.77 10.20 -13.41
C CYS A 23 -5.84 9.96 -12.21
N VAL A 24 -6.28 9.19 -11.21
CA VAL A 24 -5.45 8.85 -10.05
C VAL A 24 -4.27 7.96 -10.46
N LEU A 25 -4.49 6.95 -11.31
CA LEU A 25 -3.44 6.08 -11.82
C LEU A 25 -2.37 6.85 -12.58
N GLU A 26 -2.76 7.78 -13.46
CA GLU A 26 -1.84 8.66 -14.18
C GLU A 26 -1.03 9.56 -13.23
N ARG A 27 -1.67 10.09 -12.18
CA ARG A 27 -0.96 10.88 -11.16
C ARG A 27 0.07 10.03 -10.41
N SER A 28 -0.29 8.82 -10.00
CA SER A 28 0.63 7.88 -9.36
C SER A 28 1.75 7.45 -10.30
N ARG A 29 1.46 7.21 -11.58
CA ARG A 29 2.47 6.92 -12.61
C ARG A 29 3.47 8.06 -12.78
N ARG A 30 3.00 9.32 -12.84
CA ARG A 30 3.87 10.50 -12.91
C ARG A 30 4.74 10.65 -11.66
N PHE A 31 4.20 10.36 -10.48
CA PHE A 31 4.95 10.38 -9.22
C PHE A 31 6.12 9.38 -9.22
N LEU A 32 5.93 8.20 -9.83
CA LEU A 32 6.98 7.17 -9.95
C LEU A 32 8.14 7.58 -10.88
N GLY A 33 8.00 8.62 -11.70
CA GLY A 33 9.03 9.03 -12.65
C GLY A 33 9.43 7.88 -13.59
N THR A 34 10.69 7.46 -13.51
CA THR A 34 11.28 6.44 -14.42
C THR A 34 11.32 5.03 -13.82
N VAL A 35 10.61 4.76 -12.71
CA VAL A 35 10.62 3.43 -12.08
C VAL A 35 9.97 2.36 -12.95
N LEU A 36 8.99 2.74 -13.79
CA LEU A 36 8.27 1.84 -14.69
C LEU A 36 8.63 2.08 -16.15
N ASP A 37 8.85 1.01 -16.90
CA ASP A 37 8.91 1.08 -18.36
C ASP A 37 7.49 1.26 -18.93
N PRO A 38 7.18 2.35 -19.68
CA PRO A 38 5.87 2.55 -20.30
C PRO A 38 5.38 1.41 -21.20
N ASN A 39 6.30 0.65 -21.80
CA ASN A 39 5.97 -0.38 -22.79
C ASN A 39 5.84 -1.77 -22.17
N GLU A 40 6.43 -1.98 -21.00
CA GLU A 40 6.54 -3.31 -20.38
C GLU A 40 5.79 -3.42 -19.05
N ASP A 41 5.70 -2.31 -18.29
CA ASP A 41 5.20 -2.28 -16.92
C ASP A 41 3.82 -1.60 -16.81
N GLU A 42 3.06 -1.96 -15.79
CA GLU A 42 1.71 -1.43 -15.54
C GLU A 42 1.49 -1.00 -14.09
N MET A 43 0.52 -0.10 -13.88
CA MET A 43 0.13 0.35 -12.54
C MET A 43 -0.69 -0.69 -11.74
N GLY A 44 -1.16 -1.74 -12.41
CA GLY A 44 -2.11 -2.71 -11.86
C GLY A 44 -3.52 -2.13 -11.67
N VAL A 45 -4.46 -3.00 -11.28
CA VAL A 45 -5.84 -2.61 -10.95
C VAL A 45 -5.89 -2.14 -9.49
N PRO A 46 -6.33 -0.90 -9.20
CA PRO A 46 -6.47 -0.43 -7.83
C PRO A 46 -7.48 -1.26 -7.03
N GLN A 47 -7.20 -1.44 -5.75
CA GLN A 47 -8.08 -2.15 -4.82
C GLN A 47 -8.61 -1.20 -3.76
N LEU A 48 -9.93 -1.06 -3.68
CA LEU A 48 -10.61 -0.42 -2.56
C LEU A 48 -10.67 -1.37 -1.37
N VAL A 49 -10.46 -0.85 -0.17
CA VAL A 49 -10.45 -1.60 1.08
C VAL A 49 -11.24 -0.86 2.15
N ARG A 50 -12.04 -1.58 2.92
CA ARG A 50 -12.93 -1.00 3.95
C ARG A 50 -12.80 -1.78 5.26
N TYR A 51 -12.49 -1.06 6.33
CA TYR A 51 -12.32 -1.58 7.69
C TYR A 51 -13.35 -0.95 8.63
N THR A 52 -14.11 -1.79 9.32
CA THR A 52 -14.96 -1.39 10.46
C THR A 52 -14.31 -1.83 11.77
N GLU A 53 -14.93 -1.47 12.89
CA GLU A 53 -14.51 -1.88 14.23
C GLU A 53 -14.13 -3.37 14.31
N GLY A 54 -12.98 -3.65 14.90
CA GLY A 54 -12.36 -4.97 15.04
C GLY A 54 -11.64 -5.50 13.80
N GLN A 55 -11.73 -4.84 12.64
CA GLN A 55 -11.06 -5.30 11.41
C GLN A 55 -9.61 -4.79 11.32
N GLU A 56 -8.74 -5.63 10.78
CA GLU A 56 -7.30 -5.42 10.67
C GLU A 56 -6.69 -6.13 9.44
N TYR A 57 -5.39 -5.91 9.23
CA TYR A 57 -4.56 -6.70 8.32
C TYR A 57 -3.21 -6.97 8.98
N ASN A 58 -2.94 -8.24 9.30
CA ASN A 58 -1.70 -8.72 9.90
C ASN A 58 -0.46 -8.35 9.07
N LEU A 59 0.71 -8.41 9.73
CA LEU A 59 2.00 -8.16 9.11
C LEU A 59 2.17 -8.96 7.81
N HIS A 60 2.49 -8.24 6.73
CA HIS A 60 2.70 -8.81 5.41
C HIS A 60 3.63 -7.93 4.58
N HIS A 61 4.06 -8.49 3.44
CA HIS A 61 4.69 -7.73 2.37
C HIS A 61 3.71 -7.58 1.22
N ASP A 62 3.83 -6.46 0.51
CA ASP A 62 3.11 -6.28 -0.74
C ASP A 62 3.81 -6.97 -1.91
N TRP A 63 5.14 -7.13 -1.87
CA TRP A 63 5.88 -7.91 -2.86
C TRP A 63 5.72 -9.41 -2.63
N MET A 64 5.89 -10.18 -3.71
CA MET A 64 5.80 -11.62 -3.69
C MET A 64 7.19 -12.25 -3.63
N ARG A 65 7.41 -13.20 -2.70
CA ARG A 65 8.69 -13.95 -2.61
C ARG A 65 8.99 -14.71 -3.90
N ILE A 66 7.94 -15.22 -4.55
CA ILE A 66 7.98 -15.82 -5.87
C ILE A 66 7.20 -14.86 -6.78
N PRO A 67 7.82 -14.25 -7.79
CA PRO A 67 7.13 -13.40 -8.77
C PRO A 67 5.94 -14.13 -9.42
N HIS A 68 4.89 -13.39 -9.76
CA HIS A 68 3.73 -13.95 -10.45
C HIS A 68 4.01 -14.09 -11.95
N ALA A 69 3.44 -15.11 -12.58
CA ALA A 69 3.43 -15.20 -14.04
C ALA A 69 2.67 -14.00 -14.64
N ALA A 70 3.16 -13.49 -15.76
CA ALA A 70 2.49 -12.46 -16.53
C ALA A 70 1.09 -12.92 -16.99
N PHE A 71 0.13 -11.98 -17.01
CA PHE A 71 -1.27 -12.28 -17.39
C PHE A 71 -1.47 -12.46 -18.90
N ASP A 72 -0.49 -12.07 -19.71
CA ASP A 72 -0.52 -12.13 -21.17
C ASP A 72 -0.08 -13.50 -21.75
N GLY A 73 0.25 -14.46 -20.87
CA GLY A 73 0.74 -15.78 -21.26
C GLY A 73 2.20 -15.80 -21.73
N SER A 74 2.91 -14.67 -21.69
CA SER A 74 4.35 -14.62 -21.95
C SER A 74 5.12 -15.36 -20.86
N PRO A 75 6.37 -15.81 -21.13
CA PRO A 75 7.24 -16.34 -20.11
C PRO A 75 7.83 -15.23 -19.23
N ARG A 76 7.17 -14.08 -19.07
CA ARG A 76 7.60 -13.04 -18.15
C ARG A 76 6.99 -13.30 -16.78
N THR A 77 7.64 -12.78 -15.76
CA THR A 77 7.08 -12.69 -14.41
C THR A 77 7.02 -11.25 -13.97
N PHE A 78 6.15 -10.93 -13.02
CA PHE A 78 6.09 -9.60 -12.43
C PHE A 78 6.12 -9.68 -10.91
N ASN A 79 6.61 -8.59 -10.31
CA ASN A 79 6.48 -8.33 -8.89
C ASN A 79 6.01 -6.89 -8.68
N ARG A 80 5.50 -6.59 -7.48
CA ARG A 80 5.00 -5.24 -7.16
C ARG A 80 6.18 -4.38 -6.74
N VAL A 81 6.59 -3.43 -7.58
CA VAL A 81 7.82 -2.64 -7.36
C VAL A 81 7.64 -1.56 -6.29
N ALA A 82 6.42 -1.07 -6.12
CA ALA A 82 6.07 -0.06 -5.13
C ALA A 82 4.62 -0.25 -4.67
N SER A 83 4.25 0.51 -3.65
CA SER A 83 2.88 0.58 -3.16
C SER A 83 2.49 2.03 -2.91
N PHE A 84 1.25 2.35 -3.27
CA PHE A 84 0.55 3.52 -2.75
C PHE A 84 -0.62 3.02 -1.90
N PHE A 85 -0.74 3.56 -0.70
CA PHE A 85 -1.89 3.36 0.16
C PHE A 85 -2.55 4.70 0.46
N VAL A 86 -3.67 4.97 -0.22
CA VAL A 86 -4.37 6.26 -0.17
C VAL A 86 -5.58 6.15 0.75
N ILE A 87 -5.67 7.04 1.74
CA ILE A 87 -6.80 7.07 2.67
C ILE A 87 -7.92 7.91 2.04
N LEU A 88 -9.09 7.30 1.90
CA LEU A 88 -10.28 7.92 1.30
C LEU A 88 -11.28 8.39 2.37
N GLN A 89 -11.29 7.71 3.52
CA GLN A 89 -12.18 7.96 4.63
C GLN A 89 -11.47 7.58 5.94
N ASP A 90 -11.54 8.45 6.94
CA ASP A 90 -10.75 8.37 8.19
C ASP A 90 -11.58 8.66 9.45
N GLU A 91 -12.91 8.55 9.42
CA GLU A 91 -13.73 8.64 10.64
C GLU A 91 -13.61 7.36 11.49
N CYS A 92 -12.38 7.04 11.89
CA CYS A 92 -12.02 5.87 12.66
C CYS A 92 -11.13 6.23 13.86
N VAL A 93 -11.18 5.38 14.88
CA VAL A 93 -10.21 5.34 15.98
C VAL A 93 -9.28 4.15 15.74
N GLY A 94 -7.98 4.33 15.96
CA GLY A 94 -6.96 3.36 15.58
C GLY A 94 -6.80 3.27 14.07
N GLY A 95 -6.59 2.05 13.55
CA GLY A 95 -6.50 1.83 12.11
C GLY A 95 -5.23 2.36 11.46
N GLU A 96 -4.15 2.61 12.21
CA GLU A 96 -2.89 3.07 11.62
C GLU A 96 -2.28 2.03 10.66
N THR A 97 -1.48 2.51 9.71
CA THR A 97 -0.61 1.64 8.91
C THR A 97 0.76 1.56 9.60
N TRP A 98 1.11 0.40 10.13
CA TRP A 98 2.30 0.18 10.94
C TRP A 98 3.42 -0.51 10.17
N PHE A 99 4.63 0.04 10.25
CA PHE A 99 5.87 -0.49 9.69
C PHE A 99 6.89 -0.71 10.82
N PRO A 100 7.13 -1.96 11.29
CA PRO A 100 8.00 -2.24 12.44
C PRO A 100 9.48 -1.90 12.23
N PHE A 101 9.96 -1.88 10.98
CA PHE A 101 11.39 -1.71 10.68
C PHE A 101 11.74 -0.37 10.02
N VAL A 102 10.74 0.49 9.77
CA VAL A 102 10.98 1.84 9.25
C VAL A 102 11.29 2.77 10.41
N LYS A 103 12.31 3.62 10.22
CA LYS A 103 12.74 4.63 11.21
C LYS A 103 12.62 6.03 10.61
N PRO A 104 12.31 7.05 11.43
CA PRO A 104 12.25 8.42 10.95
C PRO A 104 13.65 8.91 10.58
N VAL A 105 13.76 9.59 9.43
CA VAL A 105 15.00 10.26 8.98
C VAL A 105 14.98 11.76 9.26
N SER A 106 13.83 12.30 9.62
CA SER A 106 13.62 13.69 10.02
C SER A 106 12.64 13.74 11.19
N PRO A 107 12.78 14.70 12.13
CA PRO A 107 11.74 14.98 13.12
C PRO A 107 10.40 15.29 12.46
N GLN A 108 9.30 15.02 13.15
CA GLN A 108 8.00 15.55 12.72
C GLN A 108 8.02 17.07 12.82
N LEU A 109 7.42 17.76 11.85
CA LEU A 109 7.21 19.19 11.93
C LEU A 109 6.41 19.48 13.21
N ASN A 110 6.91 20.42 14.02
CA ASN A 110 6.37 20.80 15.33
C ASN A 110 4.88 21.14 15.21
N GLY A 111 4.03 20.18 15.55
CA GLY A 111 2.62 20.34 15.85
C GLY A 111 2.34 19.59 17.14
N ASN A 112 1.49 20.17 17.97
CA ASN A 112 0.65 19.43 18.92
C ASN A 112 0.20 18.05 18.38
N ASP A 113 -0.20 17.12 19.25
CA ASP A 113 -0.53 15.72 18.87
C ASP A 113 -1.55 15.59 17.71
N GLU A 114 -2.37 16.62 17.49
CA GLU A 114 -3.32 16.75 16.38
C GLU A 114 -2.65 16.85 15.00
N GLY A 115 -1.46 17.45 14.89
CA GLY A 115 -0.74 17.62 13.62
C GLY A 115 0.20 16.47 13.25
N ARG A 116 0.37 15.48 14.12
CA ARG A 116 1.32 14.37 13.92
C ARG A 116 0.78 13.35 12.91
N LEU A 117 1.51 13.14 11.81
CA LEU A 117 1.17 12.17 10.75
C LEU A 117 1.46 10.72 11.13
N TRP A 118 2.37 10.51 12.09
CA TRP A 118 2.74 9.18 12.56
C TRP A 118 3.09 9.22 14.06
N ARG A 119 3.17 8.05 14.67
CA ARG A 119 3.71 7.86 16.03
C ARG A 119 4.74 6.73 16.00
N GLU A 120 5.64 6.72 16.97
CA GLU A 120 6.42 5.51 17.24
C GLU A 120 5.48 4.46 17.82
N HIS A 121 5.55 3.24 17.30
CA HIS A 121 4.76 2.12 17.82
C HIS A 121 5.50 1.49 19.01
N GLU A 122 4.75 1.00 19.97
CA GLU A 122 5.24 0.35 21.20
C GLU A 122 6.16 -0.85 20.91
N ASP A 123 5.85 -1.60 19.85
CA ASP A 123 6.66 -2.72 19.34
C ASP A 123 7.76 -2.30 18.35
N GLY A 124 8.02 -1.00 18.25
CA GLY A 124 9.03 -0.42 17.37
C GLY A 124 8.52 -0.02 15.99
N GLY A 125 9.30 0.82 15.32
CA GLY A 125 8.97 1.36 13.99
C GLY A 125 7.92 2.48 14.05
N LEU A 126 7.25 2.71 12.92
CA LEU A 126 6.33 3.84 12.75
C LEU A 126 4.91 3.39 12.43
N ALA A 127 3.92 3.99 13.10
CA ALA A 127 2.50 3.82 12.80
C ALA A 127 1.94 5.14 12.24
N PHE A 128 1.52 5.11 10.98
CA PHE A 128 0.98 6.27 10.26
C PHE A 128 -0.53 6.36 10.43
N LYS A 129 -1.00 7.52 10.89
CA LYS A 129 -2.43 7.75 11.13
C LYS A 129 -3.20 7.74 9.79
N PRO A 130 -4.42 7.18 9.76
CA PRO A 130 -5.30 7.39 8.62
C PRO A 130 -5.73 8.86 8.60
N LEU A 131 -5.45 9.55 7.48
CA LEU A 131 -5.89 10.93 7.27
C LEU A 131 -6.43 11.05 5.84
N ALA A 132 -7.72 11.35 5.70
CA ALA A 132 -8.38 11.36 4.40
C ALA A 132 -7.71 12.33 3.42
N GLY A 133 -7.54 11.88 2.17
CA GLY A 133 -6.84 12.61 1.12
C GLY A 133 -5.32 12.40 1.08
N ASN A 134 -4.72 11.89 2.17
CA ASN A 134 -3.29 11.55 2.18
C ASN A 134 -3.02 10.16 1.60
N GLY A 135 -1.77 9.96 1.18
CA GLY A 135 -1.26 8.65 0.76
C GLY A 135 0.10 8.36 1.36
N ILE A 136 0.31 7.10 1.73
CA ILE A 136 1.63 6.58 2.10
C ILE A 136 2.20 5.89 0.86
N PHE A 137 3.46 6.14 0.57
CA PHE A 137 4.18 5.53 -0.55
C PHE A 137 5.45 4.84 -0.06
N TRP A 138 5.74 3.66 -0.61
CA TRP A 138 7.02 2.98 -0.39
C TRP A 138 7.43 2.13 -1.60
N VAL A 139 8.73 1.90 -1.73
CA VAL A 139 9.32 1.03 -2.76
C VAL A 139 9.51 -0.35 -2.15
N ASN A 140 8.95 -1.36 -2.80
CA ASN A 140 8.91 -2.74 -2.29
C ASN A 140 10.13 -3.56 -2.68
N LEU A 141 10.82 -3.21 -3.77
CA LEU A 141 11.90 -4.01 -4.32
C LEU A 141 13.20 -3.22 -4.36
N PHE A 142 14.31 -3.91 -4.07
CA PHE A 142 15.64 -3.43 -4.40
C PHE A 142 15.86 -3.45 -5.93
N PRO A 143 16.87 -2.73 -6.46
CA PRO A 143 17.16 -2.71 -7.90
C PRO A 143 17.39 -4.10 -8.51
N ASN A 144 17.93 -5.04 -7.73
CA ASN A 144 18.13 -6.44 -8.12
C ASN A 144 16.82 -7.26 -8.20
N GLY A 145 15.68 -6.68 -7.87
CA GLY A 145 14.36 -7.34 -7.88
C GLY A 145 14.01 -8.11 -6.61
N THR A 146 14.90 -8.18 -5.62
CA THR A 146 14.60 -8.80 -4.32
C THR A 146 13.72 -7.88 -3.48
N GLY A 147 12.82 -8.49 -2.68
CA GLY A 147 11.93 -7.75 -1.80
C GLY A 147 12.67 -7.06 -0.64
N ASP A 148 12.31 -5.81 -0.37
CA ASP A 148 12.78 -5.07 0.79
C ASP A 148 12.02 -5.54 2.04
N THR A 149 12.73 -6.19 2.96
CA THR A 149 12.14 -6.72 4.18
C THR A 149 11.75 -5.62 5.17
N ARG A 150 12.27 -4.40 5.01
CA ARG A 150 11.92 -3.25 5.87
C ARG A 150 10.49 -2.76 5.63
N THR A 151 9.90 -3.08 4.48
CA THR A 151 8.54 -2.66 4.10
C THR A 151 7.46 -3.63 4.55
N VAL A 152 7.79 -4.62 5.40
CA VAL A 152 6.75 -5.37 6.11
C VAL A 152 5.85 -4.39 6.85
N HIS A 153 4.55 -4.59 6.77
CA HIS A 153 3.59 -3.67 7.38
C HIS A 153 2.29 -4.35 7.73
N ALA A 154 1.51 -3.71 8.59
CA ALA A 154 0.19 -4.13 9.02
C ALA A 154 -0.78 -2.96 8.98
N GLY A 155 -2.07 -3.25 8.80
CA GLY A 155 -3.14 -2.33 9.17
C GLY A 155 -3.60 -2.68 10.57
N LEU A 156 -3.30 -1.82 11.55
CA LEU A 156 -3.72 -2.01 12.94
C LEU A 156 -5.25 -2.05 13.05
N PRO A 157 -5.80 -2.65 14.12
CA PRO A 157 -7.24 -2.70 14.34
C PRO A 157 -7.88 -1.32 14.31
N VAL A 158 -8.99 -1.20 13.58
CA VAL A 158 -9.93 -0.09 13.79
C VAL A 158 -10.69 -0.40 15.08
N THR A 159 -10.61 0.48 16.07
CA THR A 159 -11.27 0.30 17.39
C THR A 159 -12.58 1.08 17.51
N GLY A 160 -12.92 1.86 16.49
CA GLY A 160 -14.22 2.51 16.36
C GLY A 160 -14.35 3.18 15.00
N GLY A 161 -15.58 3.31 14.49
CA GLY A 161 -15.84 4.01 13.23
C GLY A 161 -15.46 3.22 11.96
N LEU A 162 -15.00 3.94 10.93
CA LEU A 162 -14.84 3.42 9.57
C LEU A 162 -13.58 4.00 8.88
N LYS A 163 -12.73 3.11 8.37
CA LYS A 163 -11.59 3.46 7.50
C LYS A 163 -11.83 2.90 6.10
N THR A 164 -11.77 3.76 5.09
CA THR A 164 -11.76 3.34 3.67
C THR A 164 -10.47 3.81 3.03
N ALA A 165 -9.80 2.93 2.30
CA ALA A 165 -8.53 3.22 1.63
C ALA A 165 -8.43 2.53 0.26
N MET A 166 -7.40 2.87 -0.50
CA MET A 166 -7.13 2.33 -1.82
C MET A 166 -5.65 1.92 -1.94
N ASN A 167 -5.42 0.66 -2.30
CA ASN A 167 -4.12 0.15 -2.69
C ASN A 167 -3.91 0.36 -4.20
N ILE A 168 -2.74 0.85 -4.59
CA ILE A 168 -2.25 0.81 -5.98
C ILE A 168 -0.89 0.13 -5.95
N TRP A 169 -0.75 -0.94 -6.74
CA TRP A 169 0.45 -1.76 -6.79
C TRP A 169 1.05 -1.81 -8.20
N PRO A 170 1.94 -0.85 -8.54
CA PRO A 170 2.76 -0.91 -9.73
C PRO A 170 3.48 -2.24 -9.88
N ARG A 171 3.39 -2.84 -11.07
CA ARG A 171 3.97 -4.15 -11.41
C ARG A 171 5.14 -3.93 -12.36
N GLN A 172 6.31 -4.41 -11.95
CA GLN A 172 7.49 -4.47 -12.80
C GLN A 172 7.64 -5.87 -13.38
N TYR A 173 7.69 -5.97 -14.69
CA TYR A 173 7.86 -7.22 -15.44
C TYR A 173 9.34 -7.48 -15.71
N ARG A 174 9.71 -8.75 -15.65
CA ARG A 174 11.05 -9.24 -15.98
C ARG A 174 10.94 -10.52 -16.80
N PRO A 175 11.91 -10.82 -17.68
CA PRO A 175 12.03 -12.15 -18.26
C PRO A 175 12.07 -13.20 -17.15
N ASN A 176 11.40 -14.35 -17.33
CA ASN A 176 11.55 -15.46 -16.40
C ASN A 176 13.02 -15.93 -16.42
N PRO A 177 13.69 -16.04 -15.26
CA PRO A 177 15.05 -16.56 -15.18
C PRO A 177 15.16 -18.01 -15.65
#